data_AF-A0A5A8F6U8-F1
#
_entry.id   AF-A0A5A8F6U8-F1
#
_cell.length_a   1.000
_cell.length_b   1.000
_cell.length_c   1.000
_cell.angle_alpha   90.00
_cell.angle_beta   90.00
_cell.angle_gamma   90.00
#
_symmetry.space_group_name_H-M   'P 1'
#
loop_
_entity.id
_entity.type
_entity.pdbx_description
1 polymer ?
#
loop_
_entity_poly.entity_id
_entity_poly.type
_entity_poly.pdbx_seq_one_letter_code
_entity_poly.pdbx_strand_id
1 'polypeptide(L)'
;FTPRGIAISLHLGLFATAVSYMFFIRGLKFVKVSTTATLSLMEPLTATILGITILKEKPNLYSIIGIIFIFIGIFILTFDKKIN
;
A
#
# COMPACT_ATOMS: atom_id res chain seq x y z
N PHE A 1 -6.20 4.92 30.17
CA PHE A 1 -6.51 5.30 28.78
C PHE A 1 -6.62 6.82 28.69
N THR A 2 -5.92 7.46 27.76
CA THR A 2 -6.13 8.89 27.48
C THR A 2 -7.24 9.04 26.43
N PRO A 3 -8.11 10.07 26.50
CA PRO A 3 -9.16 10.31 25.51
C PRO A 3 -8.60 10.36 24.07
N ARG A 4 -7.39 10.91 23.91
CA ARG A 4 -6.65 10.94 22.65
C ARG A 4 -6.30 9.54 22.13
N GLY A 5 -5.85 8.63 23.01
CA GLY A 5 -5.52 7.25 22.63
C GLY A 5 -6.75 6.49 22.12
N ILE A 6 -7.88 6.64 22.81
CA ILE A 6 -9.16 6.03 22.39
C ILE A 6 -9.56 6.54 21.00
N ALA A 7 -9.48 7.86 20.76
CA ALA A 7 -9.81 8.44 19.48
C ALA A 7 -8.92 7.93 18.33
N ILE A 8 -7.61 7.79 18.56
CA ILE A 8 -6.67 7.25 17.56
C ILE A 8 -6.99 5.78 17.27
N SER A 9 -7.21 4.96 18.30
CA SER A 9 -7.54 3.54 18.12
C SER A 9 -8.86 3.35 17.37
N LEU A 10 -9.89 4.16 17.67
CA LEU A 10 -11.16 4.13 16.94
C LEU A 10 -10.99 4.54 15.46
N HIS A 11 -10.20 5.58 15.19
CA HIS A 11 -9.92 6.00 13.82
C HIS A 11 -9.20 4.91 13.03
N LEU A 12 -8.15 4.31 13.61
CA LEU A 12 -7.42 3.21 12.98
C LEU A 12 -8.31 2.01 12.72
N GLY A 13 -9.08 1.56 13.72
CA GLY A 13 -9.94 0.39 13.58
C GLY A 13 -11.07 0.57 12.57
N LEU A 14 -11.80 1.69 12.64
CA LEU A 14 -12.97 1.91 11.79
C LEU A 14 -12.59 2.35 10.37
N PHE A 15 -11.77 3.38 10.25
CA PHE A 15 -11.48 4.00 8.94
C PHE A 15 -10.28 3.36 8.26
N ALA A 16 -9.14 3.28 8.95
CA ALA A 16 -7.91 2.76 8.33
C ALA A 16 -8.00 1.26 8.05
N THR A 17 -8.66 0.49 8.93
CA THR A 17 -8.78 -0.97 8.78
C THR A 17 -10.12 -1.38 8.18
N ALA A 18 -11.24 -1.20 8.89
CA ALA A 18 -12.51 -1.83 8.49
C ALA A 18 -13.04 -1.32 7.14
N VAL A 19 -13.09 0.00 6.94
CA VAL A 19 -13.54 0.59 5.66
C VAL A 19 -12.59 0.24 4.51
N SER A 20 -11.27 0.33 4.73
CA SER A 20 -10.26 -0.01 3.72
C SER A 20 -10.39 -1.48 3.26
N TYR A 21 -10.45 -2.42 4.21
CA TYR A 21 -10.61 -3.84 3.89
C TYR A 21 -11.95 -4.15 3.22
N MET A 22 -13.02 -3.46 3.61
CA MET A 22 -14.33 -3.60 3.00
C MET A 22 -14.31 -3.19 1.52
N PHE A 23 -13.59 -2.13 1.16
CA PHE A 23 -13.36 -1.76 -0.24
C PHE A 23 -12.45 -2.75 -0.95
N PHE A 24 -11.36 -3.19 -0.31
CA PHE A 24 -10.43 -4.17 -0.88
C PHE A 24 -11.15 -5.48 -1.26
N ILE A 25 -11.88 -6.08 -0.31
CA ILE A 25 -12.61 -7.34 -0.52
C ILE A 25 -13.69 -7.17 -1.59
N ARG A 26 -14.38 -6.01 -1.65
CA ARG A 26 -15.32 -5.73 -2.74
C ARG A 26 -14.60 -5.61 -4.08
N GLY A 27 -13.50 -4.87 -4.14
CA GLY A 27 -12.68 -4.71 -5.34
C GLY A 27 -12.19 -6.04 -5.89
N LEU A 28 -11.76 -6.96 -5.03
CA LEU A 28 -11.33 -8.32 -5.40
C LEU A 28 -12.40 -9.12 -6.15
N LYS A 29 -13.70 -8.84 -5.94
CA LYS A 29 -14.77 -9.50 -6.70
C LYS A 29 -14.84 -9.05 -8.15
N PHE A 30 -14.25 -7.90 -8.49
CA PHE A 30 -14.31 -7.27 -9.82
C PHE A 30 -12.96 -7.30 -10.57
N VAL A 31 -11.86 -7.69 -9.92
CA VAL A 31 -10.54 -7.80 -10.56
C VAL A 31 -10.09 -9.25 -10.73
N LYS A 32 -9.41 -9.54 -11.86
CA LYS A 32 -8.79 -10.85 -12.10
C LYS A 32 -7.65 -11.08 -11.10
N VAL A 33 -7.37 -12.34 -10.74
CA VAL A 33 -6.28 -12.75 -9.83
C VAL A 33 -4.91 -12.22 -10.29
N SER A 34 -4.65 -12.32 -11.61
CA SER A 34 -4.41 -11.13 -12.43
C SER A 34 -3.76 -9.89 -11.79
N THR A 35 -4.62 -8.90 -11.66
CA THR A 35 -4.41 -7.53 -11.22
C THR A 35 -4.18 -7.43 -9.72
N THR A 36 -4.53 -8.46 -8.94
CA THR A 36 -4.38 -8.47 -7.48
C THR A 36 -2.93 -8.33 -7.05
N ALA A 37 -2.00 -8.99 -7.75
CA ALA A 37 -0.57 -8.85 -7.48
C ALA A 37 -0.08 -7.41 -7.67
N THR A 38 -0.50 -6.75 -8.75
CA THR A 38 -0.16 -5.33 -8.99
C THR A 38 -0.78 -4.42 -7.93
N LEU A 39 -2.02 -4.69 -7.49
CA LEU A 39 -2.67 -3.95 -6.41
C LEU A 39 -1.93 -4.10 -5.07
N SER A 40 -1.45 -5.29 -4.72
CA SER A 40 -0.62 -5.49 -3.52
C SER A 40 0.68 -4.71 -3.58
N LEU A 41 1.21 -4.44 -4.77
CA LEU A 41 2.41 -3.60 -4.92
C LEU A 41 2.11 -2.09 -4.89
N MET A 42 0.85 -1.69 -5.09
CA MET A 42 0.44 -0.30 -4.87
C MET A 42 0.47 0.07 -3.38
N GLU A 43 0.34 -0.91 -2.48
CA GLU A 43 0.45 -0.69 -1.03
C GLU A 43 1.83 -0.14 -0.61
N PRO A 44 2.97 -0.82 -0.87
CA PRO A 44 4.28 -0.29 -0.51
C PRO A 44 4.62 1.01 -1.25
N LEU A 45 4.14 1.18 -2.49
CA LEU A 45 4.29 2.44 -3.21
C LEU A 45 3.55 3.59 -2.51
N THR A 46 2.28 3.39 -2.17
CA THR A 46 1.46 4.40 -1.49
C THR A 46 2.03 4.71 -0.11
N ALA A 47 2.43 3.69 0.66
CA ALA A 47 3.08 3.85 1.95
C ALA A 47 4.36 4.71 1.84
N THR A 48 5.19 4.45 0.82
CA THR A 48 6.40 5.22 0.56
C THR A 48 6.08 6.69 0.25
N ILE A 49 5.11 6.93 -0.63
CA ILE A 49 4.71 8.29 -1.02
C ILE A 49 4.18 9.05 0.21
N LEU A 50 3.31 8.43 1.00
CA LEU A 50 2.75 9.05 2.21
C LEU A 50 3.83 9.27 3.29
N GLY A 51 4.78 8.34 3.44
CA GLY A 51 5.94 8.48 4.33
C GLY A 51 6.76 9.74 3.99
N ILE A 52 7.12 9.90 2.73
CA ILE A 52 7.92 11.05 2.28
C ILE A 52 7.12 12.36 2.31
N THR A 53 5.84 12.35 1.91
CA THR A 53 5.06 13.59 1.73
C THR A 53 4.34 14.05 3.00
N ILE A 54 3.66 13.13 3.71
CA ILE A 54 2.85 13.45 4.90
C ILE A 54 3.70 13.36 6.17
N LEU A 55 4.46 12.27 6.33
CA LEU A 55 5.32 12.10 7.50
C LEU A 55 6.65 12.87 7.37
N LYS A 56 6.96 13.41 6.19
CA LYS A 56 8.19 14.15 5.89
C LYS A 56 9.45 13.33 6.19
N GLU A 57 9.36 12.01 5.99
CA GLU A 57 10.50 11.12 6.14
C GLU A 57 11.60 11.52 5.16
N LYS A 58 12.84 11.57 5.64
CA LYS A 58 14.01 11.83 4.81
C LYS A 58 14.60 10.49 4.37
N PRO A 59 14.34 10.03 3.13
CA PRO A 59 14.86 8.75 2.69
C PRO A 59 16.39 8.81 2.65
N ASN A 60 17.03 7.82 3.28
CA ASN A 60 18.47 7.65 3.15
C ASN A 60 18.78 6.87 1.85
N LEU A 61 20.07 6.71 1.54
CA LEU A 61 20.49 6.04 0.31
C LEU A 61 19.93 4.60 0.18
N TYR A 62 19.87 3.86 1.29
CA TYR A 62 19.31 2.50 1.32
C TYR A 62 17.80 2.50 1.07
N SER A 63 17.05 3.46 1.61
CA SER A 63 15.63 3.64 1.33
C SER A 63 15.39 3.89 -0.15
N ILE A 64 16.20 4.74 -0.79
CA ILE A 64 16.10 5.02 -2.23
C ILE A 64 16.35 3.76 -3.06
N ILE A 65 17.37 2.96 -2.71
CA ILE A 65 17.65 1.68 -3.37
C ILE A 65 16.46 0.72 -3.22
N GLY A 66 15.88 0.62 -2.02
CA GLY A 66 14.70 -0.20 -1.77
C GLY A 66 13.49 0.22 -2.61
N ILE A 67 13.25 1.53 -2.74
CA ILE A 67 12.18 2.08 -3.58
C ILE A 67 12.39 1.67 -5.04
N ILE A 68 13.61 1.82 -5.57
CA ILE A 68 13.96 1.40 -6.94
C ILE A 68 13.69 -0.09 -7.13
N PHE A 69 14.06 -0.94 -6.16
CA PHE A 69 13.83 -2.39 -6.23
C PHE A 69 12.34 -2.74 -6.24
N ILE A 70 11.52 -2.05 -5.44
CA ILE A 70 10.06 -2.22 -5.47
C ILE A 70 9.51 -1.88 -6.86
N PHE A 71 9.92 -0.75 -7.45
CA PHE A 71 9.49 -0.37 -8.80
C PHE A 71 9.92 -1.38 -9.88
N ILE A 72 11.14 -1.92 -9.79
CA ILE A 72 11.61 -2.98 -10.70
C ILE A 72 10.74 -4.23 -10.55
N GLY A 73 10.46 -4.67 -9.32
CA GLY A 73 9.57 -5.81 -9.05
C GLY A 73 8.17 -5.59 -9.62
N ILE A 74 7.61 -4.39 -9.48
CA ILE A 74 6.31 -4.01 -10.09
C ILE A 74 6.36 -4.13 -11.60
N PHE A 75 7.42 -3.61 -12.22
CA PHE A 75 7.60 -3.66 -13.66
C PHE A 75 7.63 -5.12 -14.14
N ILE A 76 8.49 -5.95 -13.56
CA ILE A 76 8.60 -7.37 -13.94
C ILE A 76 7.25 -8.08 -13.80
N LEU A 77 6.59 -7.99 -12.65
CA LEU A 77 5.33 -8.69 -12.39
C LEU A 77 4.18 -8.21 -13.29
N THR A 78 4.18 -6.93 -13.68
CA THR A 78 3.15 -6.36 -14.56
C THR A 78 3.34 -6.82 -16.01
N PHE A 79 4.59 -6.97 -16.47
CA PHE A 79 4.90 -7.36 -17.84
C PHE A 79 4.90 -8.88 -18.05
N ASP A 80 5.36 -9.66 -17.08
CA ASP A 80 5.37 -11.14 -17.15
C ASP A 80 3.96 -11.72 -17.28
N LYS A 81 2.99 -11.12 -16.58
CA LYS A 81 1.59 -11.55 -16.61
C LYS A 81 0.84 -11.18 -17.90
N LYS A 82 1.44 -10.39 -18.78
CA LYS A 82 0.88 -10.02 -20.09
C LYS A 82 1.36 -10.96 -21.21
N ILE A 83 2.31 -11.86 -20.92
CA ILE A 83 2.97 -12.74 -21.88
C ILE A 83 2.47 -14.21 -21.76
N ASN A 84 1.73 -14.55 -20.70
CA ASN A 84 0.96 -15.79 -20.54
C ASN A 84 -0.55 -15.54 -20.68
#